data_AF-A0A848XYC4-F1
#
_entry.id   AF-A0A848XYC4-F1
#
_cell.length_a   1.000
_cell.length_b   1.000
_cell.length_c   1.000
_cell.angle_alpha   90.00
_cell.angle_beta   90.00
_cell.angle_gamma   90.00
#
_symmetry.space_group_name_H-M   'P 1'
#
loop_
_entity.id
_entity.type
_entity.pdbx_description
1 polymer ?
#
loop_
_entity_poly.entity_id
_entity_poly.type
_entity_poly.pdbx_seq_one_letter_code
_entity_poly.pdbx_strand_id
1 'polypeptide(L)' 'IDYEWFLSADGTTCHICEKYADSAAALEHLGNFGANFAERFLACFSPTAFHVYGEPSDEVRGVADGFGAVYLGPIGGFSR' A
#
# COMPACT_ATOMS: atom_id res chain seq x y z
N ILE A 1 2.99 -10.31 8.46
CA ILE A 1 2.28 -10.26 7.17
C ILE A 1 0.86 -9.95 7.55
N ASP A 2 0.38 -8.76 7.23
CA ASP A 2 -0.90 -8.24 7.72
C ASP A 2 -1.61 -7.59 6.54
N TYR A 3 -2.94 -7.73 6.46
CA TYR A 3 -3.76 -7.16 5.39
C TYR A 3 -5.12 -6.80 5.96
N GLU A 4 -5.28 -5.54 6.33
CA GLU A 4 -6.40 -5.06 7.14
C GLU A 4 -7.06 -3.83 6.53
N TRP A 5 -8.38 -3.73 6.67
CA TRP A 5 -9.19 -2.66 6.13
C TRP A 5 -9.92 -1.97 7.26
N PHE A 6 -9.87 -0.65 7.26
CA PHE A 6 -10.49 0.19 8.27
C PHE A 6 -11.35 1.23 7.57
N LEU A 7 -12.57 1.44 8.07
CA LEU A 7 -13.49 2.43 7.53
C LEU A 7 -13.70 3.52 8.59
N SER A 8 -13.66 4.78 8.16
CA SER A 8 -13.98 5.91 9.02
C SER A 8 -15.41 5.80 9.58
N ALA A 9 -15.66 6.43 10.72
CA ALA A 9 -16.94 6.35 11.41
C ALA A 9 -18.13 6.85 10.56
N ASP A 10 -17.88 7.77 9.62
CA ASP A 10 -18.87 8.29 8.68
C ASP A 10 -19.00 7.44 7.39
N GLY A 11 -18.19 6.39 7.24
CA GLY A 11 -18.24 5.46 6.12
C GLY A 11 -17.61 5.96 4.82
N THR A 12 -16.93 7.11 4.82
CA THR A 12 -16.48 7.77 3.59
C THR A 12 -15.01 7.53 3.23
N THR A 13 -14.18 7.16 4.19
CA THR A 13 -12.73 6.97 4.01
C THR A 13 -12.32 5.58 4.42
N CYS A 14 -11.78 4.81 3.48
CA CYS A 14 -11.19 3.51 3.72
C CYS A 14 -9.67 3.63 3.82
N HIS A 15 -9.08 3.05 4.87
CA HIS A 15 -7.64 2.85 4.99
C HIS A 15 -7.32 1.36 4.90
N ILE A 16 -6.35 1.03 4.06
CA ILE A 16 -5.83 -0.33 3.94
C ILE A 16 -4.42 -0.33 4.52
N CYS A 17 -4.17 -1.21 5.48
CA CYS A 17 -2.85 -1.42 6.07
C CYS A 17 -2.33 -2.78 5.63
N GLU A 18 -1.22 -2.75 4.89
CA GLU A 18 -0.61 -3.92 4.28
C GLU A 18 0.84 -4.04 4.74
N LYS A 19 1.21 -5.21 5.27
CA LYS A 19 2.59 -5.51 5.69
C LYS A 19 3.10 -6.72 4.93
N TYR A 20 4.14 -6.48 4.14
CA TYR A 20 4.85 -7.51 3.37
C TYR A 20 6.10 -7.98 4.09
N ALA A 21 6.56 -9.19 3.76
CA ALA A 21 7.81 -9.72 4.30
C ALA A 21 9.03 -8.94 3.78
N ASP A 22 8.99 -8.54 2.51
CA ASP A 22 10.04 -7.81 1.81
C ASP A 22 9.48 -7.09 0.56
N SER A 23 10.38 -6.44 -0.19
CA SER A 23 10.03 -5.73 -1.43
C SER A 23 9.57 -6.65 -2.55
N ALA A 24 10.05 -7.90 -2.61
CA ALA A 24 9.64 -8.84 -3.65
C ALA A 24 8.17 -9.25 -3.46
N ALA A 25 7.76 -9.53 -2.23
CA ALA A 25 6.38 -9.81 -1.89
C ALA A 25 5.45 -8.60 -2.15
N ALA A 26 5.90 -7.38 -1.85
CA ALA A 26 5.16 -6.17 -2.17
C ALA A 26 5.00 -5.96 -3.69
N LEU A 27 6.06 -6.20 -4.47
CA LEU A 27 6.02 -6.07 -5.92
C LEU A 27 5.11 -7.11 -6.57
N GLU A 28 5.14 -8.36 -6.09
CA GLU A 28 4.21 -9.40 -6.53
C GLU A 28 2.75 -9.01 -6.23
N HIS A 29 2.48 -8.47 -5.04
CA HIS A 29 1.16 -7.97 -4.69
C HIS A 29 0.71 -6.85 -5.65
N LEU A 30 1.53 -5.81 -5.83
CA LEU A 30 1.21 -4.68 -6.70
C LEU A 30 0.97 -5.13 -8.15
N GLY A 31 1.76 -6.06 -8.66
CA GLY A 31 1.58 -6.64 -9.99
C GLY A 31 0.25 -7.40 -10.11
N ASN A 32 -0.04 -8.27 -9.15
CA ASN A 32 -1.30 -9.02 -9.12
C ASN A 32 -2.52 -8.10 -8.96
N PHE A 33 -2.42 -7.07 -8.11
CA PHE A 33 -3.46 -6.06 -7.94
C PHE A 33 -3.71 -5.29 -9.23
N GLY A 34 -2.65 -4.78 -9.85
CA GLY A 34 -2.71 -4.05 -11.11
C GLY A 34 -3.37 -4.86 -12.23
N ALA A 35 -2.97 -6.12 -12.39
CA ALA A 35 -3.45 -6.97 -13.49
C ALA A 35 -4.90 -7.45 -13.31
N ASN A 36 -5.36 -7.67 -12.08
CA ASN A 36 -6.62 -8.37 -11.83
C ASN A 36 -7.71 -7.51 -11.19
N PHE A 37 -7.35 -6.43 -10.47
CA PHE A 37 -8.27 -5.76 -9.56
C PHE A 37 -8.30 -4.23 -9.69
N ALA A 38 -7.23 -3.59 -10.16
CA ALA A 38 -7.09 -2.14 -10.13
C ALA A 38 -8.25 -1.39 -10.81
N GLU A 39 -8.72 -1.82 -11.99
CA GLU A 39 -9.83 -1.15 -12.69
C GLU A 39 -11.10 -1.09 -11.83
N ARG A 40 -11.53 -2.23 -11.30
CA ARG A 40 -12.74 -2.33 -10.48
C ARG A 40 -12.58 -1.63 -9.13
N PHE A 41 -11.38 -1.69 -8.56
CA PHE A 41 -11.09 -1.01 -7.31
C PHE A 41 -11.16 0.51 -7.47
N LEU A 42 -10.52 1.04 -8.52
CA LEU A 42 -10.49 2.49 -8.81
C LEU A 42 -11.83 3.03 -9.33
N ALA A 43 -12.73 2.16 -9.79
CA ALA A 43 -14.12 2.53 -10.05
C ALA A 43 -14.93 2.77 -8.76
N CYS A 44 -14.51 2.21 -7.62
CA CYS A 44 -15.18 2.34 -6.33
C CYS A 44 -14.48 3.33 -5.38
N PHE A 45 -13.15 3.39 -5.44
CA PHE A 45 -12.34 4.19 -4.53
C PHE A 45 -11.48 5.18 -5.31
N SER A 46 -11.38 6.40 -4.77
CA SER A 46 -10.37 7.37 -5.20
C SER A 46 -9.21 7.32 -4.22
N PRO A 47 -7.99 6.92 -4.64
CA PRO A 47 -6.81 7.00 -3.78
C PRO A 47 -6.55 8.45 -3.38
N THR A 48 -6.56 8.72 -2.08
CA THR A 48 -6.30 10.07 -1.53
C THR A 48 -4.93 10.18 -0.86
N ALA A 49 -4.35 9.05 -0.46
CA ALA A 49 -3.02 8.97 0.12
C ALA A 49 -2.42 7.57 -0.06
N PHE A 50 -1.10 7.49 -0.23
CA PHE A 50 -0.34 6.24 -0.29
C PHE A 50 0.95 6.42 0.52
N HIS A 51 1.15 5.62 1.56
CA HIS A 51 2.32 5.73 2.44
C HIS A 51 3.05 4.40 2.50
N VAL A 52 4.37 4.44 2.31
CA VAL A 52 5.24 3.26 2.39
C VAL A 52 6.21 3.45 3.56
N TYR A 53 6.13 2.54 4.52
CA TYR A 53 6.96 2.53 5.71
C TYR A 53 8.05 1.46 5.57
N GLY A 54 9.31 1.84 5.76
CA GLY A 54 10.48 0.97 5.59
C GLY A 54 11.38 1.43 4.45
N GLU A 55 12.20 0.50 3.96
CA GLU A 55 13.17 0.75 2.88
C GLU A 55 12.78 -0.09 1.64
N PRO A 56 11.78 0.34 0.85
CA PRO A 56 11.37 -0.37 -0.36
C PRO A 56 12.43 -0.28 -1.46
N SER A 57 12.51 -1.32 -2.30
CA SER A 57 13.36 -1.32 -3.49
C SER A 57 12.92 -0.27 -4.52
N ASP A 58 13.82 0.07 -5.45
CA ASP A 58 13.55 1.05 -6.51
C ASP A 58 12.38 0.62 -7.42
N GLU A 59 12.18 -0.69 -7.63
CA GLU A 59 11.05 -1.20 -8.41
C GLU A 59 9.71 -0.96 -7.71
N VAL A 60 9.64 -1.20 -6.39
CA VAL A 60 8.45 -0.89 -5.60
C VAL A 60 8.19 0.61 -5.60
N ARG A 61 9.25 1.43 -5.48
CA ARG A 61 9.13 2.89 -5.56
C ARG A 61 8.55 3.33 -6.89
N GLY A 62 9.09 2.84 -8.01
CA GLY A 62 8.63 3.21 -9.35
C GLY A 62 7.14 2.91 -9.60
N VAL A 63 6.59 1.84 -9.02
CA VAL A 63 5.14 1.56 -9.10
C VAL A 63 4.35 2.46 -8.14
N ALA A 64 4.80 2.59 -6.90
CA ALA A 64 4.12 3.35 -5.86
C ALA A 64 4.10 4.87 -6.14
N ASP A 65 5.10 5.41 -6.83
CA ASP A 65 5.15 6.80 -7.28
C ASP A 65 3.96 7.17 -8.19
N GLY A 66 3.41 6.20 -8.93
CA GLY A 66 2.19 6.38 -9.72
C GLY A 66 0.95 6.73 -8.87
N PHE A 67 1.01 6.45 -7.56
CA PHE A 67 -0.03 6.79 -6.59
C PHE A 67 0.36 7.99 -5.70
N GLY A 68 1.45 8.69 -6.01
CA GLY A 68 1.94 9.81 -5.22
C GLY A 68 2.46 9.39 -3.85
N ALA A 69 3.13 8.24 -3.78
CA ALA A 69 3.57 7.65 -2.53
C ALA A 69 4.51 8.56 -1.72
N VAL A 70 4.28 8.56 -0.40
CA VAL A 70 5.20 9.15 0.58
C VAL A 70 5.97 8.04 1.29
N TYR A 71 7.29 8.19 1.37
CA TYR A 71 8.19 7.19 1.94
C TYR A 71 8.68 7.60 3.32
N LEU A 72 8.56 6.68 4.29
CA LEU A 72 8.96 6.90 5.68
C LEU A 72 9.91 5.78 6.13
N GLY A 73 11.18 6.11 6.32
CA GLY A 73 12.18 5.18 6.84
C GLY A 73 12.01 4.91 8.35
N PRO A 74 12.51 3.77 8.85
CA PRO A 74 12.43 3.44 10.27
C PRO A 74 13.38 4.31 11.11
N ILE A 75 12.89 4.83 12.23
CA ILE A 75 13.72 5.50 13.26
C ILE A 75 13.94 4.62 14.51
N GLY A 76 13.21 3.51 14.63
CA GLY A 76 13.19 2.60 15.78
C GLY A 76 11.80 1.98 16.00
N GLY A 77 11.70 0.94 16.82
CA GLY A 77 10.43 0.29 17.16
C GLY A 77 10.55 -1.22 17.44
N PHE A 78 9.42 -1.86 17.72
CA PHE A 78 9.32 -3.33 17.82
C PHE A 78 8.00 -3.81 17.20
N SER A 79 8.02 -4.97 16.55
CA SER A 79 6.80 -5.77 16.31
C SER A 79 7.03 -7.18 16.86
N ARG A 80 5.94 -7.86 17.18
CA ARG A 80 5.97 -9.27 17.60
C ARG A 80 5.49 -10.16 16.47
#